data_AF-A0A2V6SKW9-F1
#
_entry.id   AF-A0A2V6SKW9-F1
#
_cell.length_a   1.000
_cell.length_b   1.000
_cell.length_c   1.000
_cell.angle_alpha   90.00
_cell.angle_beta   90.00
_cell.angle_gamma   90.00
#
_symmetry.space_group_name_H-M   'P 1'
#
loop_
_entity.id
_entity.type
_entity.pdbx_description
1 polymer ?
#
loop_
_entity_poly.entity_id
_entity_poly.type
_entity_poly.pdbx_seq_one_letter_code
_entity_poly.pdbx_strand_id
1 'polypeptide(L)'
;ATPTAALGGEAVKAWLLRGRVPLDASVPSVIVAKTTITIAQGLFLLLGIALAWTSALPGSPLLYGMLWLLALETVALAGFVLAQTRGMLTWGGRLVAQLGVEHGHAEALGRIDDVLARFYQTAPWRVVLSIAFHLVAWLLGSLEAWLILKFLGVPISLTTATVIESFGTAIRFATFLIPASLGALEGGYVVTFAALGLGSTTAVSFSLVRRVREAVWVGLGLLVFALARPAARPLADSPSARRI
;
A
#
# COMPACT_ATOMS: atom_id res chain seq x y z
N ALA A 1 8.42 1.12 -7.73
CA ALA A 1 8.22 -0.12 -6.95
C ALA A 1 9.39 -1.07 -7.19
N THR A 2 9.99 -1.60 -6.12
CA THR A 2 11.17 -2.50 -6.15
C THR A 2 10.77 -3.95 -5.85
N PRO A 3 11.65 -4.96 -6.09
CA PRO A 3 11.27 -6.38 -6.32
C PRO A 3 10.64 -7.16 -5.15
N THR A 4 10.42 -6.55 -3.99
CA THR A 4 9.80 -7.14 -2.79
C THR A 4 8.54 -6.35 -2.37
N ALA A 5 7.75 -5.95 -3.38
CA ALA A 5 7.08 -4.67 -3.60
C ALA A 5 6.07 -4.09 -2.59
N ALA A 6 5.83 -4.70 -1.43
CA ALA A 6 5.13 -4.06 -0.30
C ALA A 6 5.92 -4.10 1.02
N LEU A 7 6.86 -5.04 1.15
CA LEU A 7 7.60 -5.31 2.39
C LEU A 7 9.04 -4.77 2.32
N GLY A 8 9.66 -4.70 1.14
CA GLY A 8 11.02 -4.22 0.99
C GLY A 8 11.21 -2.76 1.41
N GLY A 9 10.28 -1.87 1.01
CA GLY A 9 10.32 -0.46 1.41
C GLY A 9 10.17 -0.28 2.92
N GLU A 10 9.27 -1.04 3.55
CA GLU A 10 9.05 -1.01 5.00
C GLU A 10 10.24 -1.59 5.76
N ALA A 11 10.83 -2.69 5.28
CA ALA A 11 12.06 -3.25 5.84
C ALA A 11 13.22 -2.25 5.74
N VAL A 12 13.35 -1.52 4.63
CA VAL A 12 14.36 -0.47 4.47
C VAL A 12 14.09 0.70 5.42
N LYS A 13 12.83 1.15 5.59
CA LYS A 13 12.49 2.20 6.57
C LYS A 13 12.85 1.77 8.00
N ALA A 14 12.49 0.54 8.39
CA ALA A 14 12.83 -0.01 9.69
C ALA A 14 14.35 -0.11 9.88
N TRP A 15 15.08 -0.54 8.83
CA TRP A 15 16.54 -0.59 8.83
C TRP A 15 17.19 0.80 8.91
N LEU A 16 16.64 1.81 8.24
CA LEU A 16 17.15 3.19 8.32
C LEU A 16 16.90 3.84 9.68
N LEU A 17 15.86 3.42 10.38
CA LEU A 17 15.51 3.89 11.72
C LEU A 17 16.15 3.06 12.84
N ARG A 18 16.88 1.98 12.50
CA ARG A 18 17.54 1.12 13.49
C ARG A 18 18.49 1.95 14.36
N GLY A 19 18.31 1.89 15.67
CA GLY A 19 19.08 2.66 16.66
C GLY A 19 18.59 4.10 16.90
N ARG A 20 17.57 4.58 16.19
CA ARG A 20 16.90 5.87 16.47
C ARG A 20 15.49 5.70 17.04
N VAL A 21 14.78 4.67 16.60
CA VAL A 21 13.44 4.35 17.09
C VAL A 21 13.41 2.90 17.54
N PRO A 22 12.91 2.60 18.76
CA PRO A 22 12.69 1.23 19.21
C PRO A 22 11.78 0.42 18.26
N LEU A 23 12.05 -0.88 18.10
CA LEU A 23 11.31 -1.76 17.18
C LEU A 23 9.86 -1.98 17.61
N ASP A 24 9.62 -2.00 18.91
CA ASP A 24 8.31 -2.07 19.57
C ASP A 24 7.43 -0.82 19.32
N ALA A 25 8.01 0.31 18.90
CA ALA A 25 7.25 1.48 18.42
C ALA A 25 7.15 1.51 16.88
N SER A 26 8.19 1.05 16.18
CA SER A 26 8.27 1.12 14.71
C SER A 26 7.32 0.12 14.03
N VAL A 27 7.25 -1.12 14.52
CA VAL A 27 6.43 -2.18 13.92
C VAL A 27 4.92 -1.86 14.04
N PRO A 28 4.37 -1.48 15.21
CA PRO A 28 2.98 -1.05 15.31
C PRO A 28 2.64 0.11 14.38
N SER A 29 3.55 1.08 14.22
CA SER A 29 3.32 2.23 13.33
C SER A 29 3.15 1.80 11.87
N VAL A 30 3.98 0.87 11.39
CA VAL A 30 3.86 0.31 10.04
C VAL A 30 2.56 -0.47 9.88
N ILE A 31 2.20 -1.27 10.88
CA ILE A 31 0.94 -2.04 10.89
C ILE A 31 -0.27 -1.10 10.81
N VAL A 32 -0.34 -0.09 11.68
CA VAL A 32 -1.42 0.92 11.67
C VAL A 32 -1.47 1.61 10.32
N ALA A 33 -0.34 2.11 9.80
CA ALA A 33 -0.29 2.78 8.51
C ALA A 33 -0.81 1.89 7.38
N LYS A 34 -0.42 0.60 7.36
CA LYS A 34 -0.88 -0.36 6.35
C LYS A 34 -2.36 -0.68 6.49
N THR A 35 -2.87 -0.79 7.70
CA THR A 35 -4.31 -0.95 7.97
C THR A 35 -5.09 0.27 7.47
N THR A 36 -4.67 1.48 7.82
CA THR A 36 -5.40 2.71 7.46
C THR A 36 -5.37 3.02 5.96
N ILE A 37 -4.25 2.79 5.27
CA ILE A 37 -4.19 2.97 3.82
C ILE A 37 -5.05 1.95 3.08
N THR A 38 -5.12 0.70 3.57
CA THR A 38 -5.95 -0.36 2.97
C THR A 38 -7.43 -0.06 3.19
N ILE A 39 -7.84 0.39 4.39
CA ILE A 39 -9.21 0.85 4.62
C ILE A 39 -9.57 2.00 3.67
N ALA A 40 -8.70 3.00 3.54
CA ALA A 40 -8.93 4.13 2.64
C ALA A 40 -9.03 3.70 1.17
N GLN A 41 -8.22 2.73 0.75
CA GLN A 41 -8.28 2.15 -0.60
C GLN A 41 -9.62 1.44 -0.84
N GLY A 42 -10.08 0.61 0.11
CA GLY A 42 -11.38 -0.04 0.03
C GLY A 42 -12.55 0.95 -0.03
N LEU A 43 -12.50 2.04 0.74
CA LEU A 43 -13.48 3.13 0.66
C LEU A 43 -13.45 3.84 -0.70
N PHE A 44 -12.25 4.03 -1.27
CA PHE A 44 -12.10 4.61 -2.60
C PHE A 44 -12.60 3.67 -3.72
N LEU A 45 -12.38 2.36 -3.58
CA LEU A 45 -12.95 1.35 -4.47
C LEU A 45 -14.48 1.31 -4.39
N LEU A 46 -15.05 1.39 -3.17
CA LEU A 46 -16.49 1.52 -2.96
C LEU A 46 -17.07 2.76 -3.67
N LEU A 47 -16.37 3.91 -3.56
CA LEU A 47 -16.74 5.11 -4.31
C LEU A 47 -16.71 4.85 -5.82
N GLY A 48 -15.64 4.24 -6.33
CA GLY A 48 -15.53 3.84 -7.73
C GLY A 48 -16.67 2.95 -8.21
N ILE A 49 -17.08 1.96 -7.41
CA ILE A 49 -18.21 1.06 -7.69
C ILE A 49 -19.52 1.84 -7.73
N ALA A 50 -19.76 2.73 -6.76
CA ALA A 50 -20.97 3.56 -6.73
C ALA A 50 -21.06 4.49 -7.95
N LEU A 51 -19.92 5.05 -8.38
CA LEU A 51 -19.84 5.86 -9.58
C LEU A 51 -20.06 5.04 -10.86
N ALA A 52 -19.44 3.86 -10.96
CA ALA A 52 -19.65 2.95 -12.09
C ALA A 52 -21.11 2.51 -12.21
N TRP A 53 -21.76 2.22 -11.07
CA TRP A 53 -23.18 1.86 -11.02
C TRP A 53 -24.08 2.97 -11.57
N THR A 54 -23.75 4.23 -11.32
CA THR A 54 -24.57 5.38 -11.74
C THR A 54 -24.24 5.86 -13.16
N SER A 55 -23.08 5.52 -13.73
CA SER A 55 -22.59 6.03 -15.02
C SER A 55 -22.85 5.09 -16.22
N ALA A 56 -23.98 4.37 -16.24
CA ALA A 56 -24.37 3.43 -17.32
C ALA A 56 -23.46 2.20 -17.52
N LEU A 57 -22.65 1.82 -16.52
CA LEU A 57 -21.96 0.53 -16.44
C LEU A 57 -22.69 -0.59 -15.65
N PRO A 58 -23.98 -0.50 -15.22
CA PRO A 58 -24.67 -1.64 -14.62
C PRO A 58 -24.59 -2.89 -15.49
N GLY A 59 -24.22 -4.02 -14.88
CA GLY A 59 -24.08 -5.30 -15.57
C GLY A 59 -22.81 -5.46 -16.43
N SER A 60 -21.92 -4.46 -16.46
CA SER A 60 -20.65 -4.58 -17.19
C SER A 60 -19.66 -5.54 -16.50
N PRO A 61 -18.81 -6.26 -17.27
CA PRO A 61 -17.74 -7.08 -16.70
C PRO A 61 -16.78 -6.30 -15.79
N LEU A 62 -16.56 -5.01 -16.09
CA LEU A 62 -15.72 -4.11 -15.28
C LEU A 62 -16.29 -3.96 -13.87
N LEU A 63 -17.59 -3.68 -13.75
CA LEU A 63 -18.27 -3.54 -12.46
C LEU A 63 -18.19 -4.82 -11.63
N TYR A 64 -18.41 -5.99 -12.25
CA TYR A 64 -18.23 -7.27 -11.57
C TYR A 64 -16.78 -7.49 -11.14
N GLY A 65 -15.81 -7.11 -11.97
CA GLY A 65 -14.39 -7.14 -11.60
C GLY A 65 -14.09 -6.27 -10.36
N MET A 66 -14.64 -5.07 -10.31
CA MET A 66 -14.52 -4.17 -9.14
C MET A 66 -15.15 -4.79 -7.88
N LEU A 67 -16.34 -5.39 -7.99
CA LEU A 67 -17.01 -6.07 -6.88
C LEU A 67 -16.21 -7.27 -6.36
N TRP A 68 -15.65 -8.08 -7.26
CA TRP A 68 -14.76 -9.19 -6.89
C TRP A 68 -13.50 -8.72 -6.19
N LEU A 69 -12.86 -7.65 -6.70
CA LEU A 69 -11.69 -7.07 -6.06
C LEU A 69 -12.03 -6.49 -4.68
N LEU A 70 -13.19 -5.86 -4.52
CA LEU A 70 -13.66 -5.38 -3.22
C LEU A 70 -13.89 -6.53 -2.24
N ALA A 71 -14.49 -7.64 -2.70
CA ALA A 71 -14.69 -8.82 -1.88
C ALA A 71 -13.34 -9.41 -1.44
N LEU A 72 -12.40 -9.54 -2.37
CA LEU A 72 -11.03 -10.00 -2.08
C LEU A 72 -10.34 -9.08 -1.05
N GLU A 73 -10.40 -7.77 -1.25
CA GLU A 73 -9.82 -6.78 -0.33
C GLU A 73 -10.47 -6.85 1.05
N THR A 74 -11.79 -6.99 1.12
CA THR A 74 -12.54 -7.11 2.37
C THR A 74 -12.13 -8.37 3.13
N VAL A 75 -12.03 -9.52 2.46
CA VAL A 75 -11.58 -10.79 3.06
C VAL A 75 -10.13 -10.68 3.55
N ALA A 76 -9.25 -10.10 2.73
CA ALA A 76 -7.85 -9.92 3.08
C ALA A 76 -7.68 -8.97 4.29
N LEU A 77 -8.40 -7.85 4.30
CA LEU A 77 -8.38 -6.87 5.39
C LEU A 77 -8.97 -7.46 6.67
N ALA A 78 -10.12 -8.16 6.59
CA ALA A 78 -10.72 -8.84 7.73
C ALA A 78 -9.76 -9.89 8.30
N GLY A 79 -9.15 -10.73 7.44
CA GLY A 79 -8.13 -11.69 7.86
C GLY A 79 -6.94 -11.03 8.54
N PHE A 80 -6.45 -9.91 7.99
CA PHE A 80 -5.34 -9.14 8.57
C PHE A 80 -5.70 -8.54 9.93
N VAL A 81 -6.87 -7.91 10.07
CA VAL A 81 -7.34 -7.34 11.35
C VAL A 81 -7.63 -8.43 12.38
N LEU A 82 -8.18 -9.58 11.98
CA LEU A 82 -8.37 -10.73 12.87
C LEU A 82 -7.02 -11.29 13.34
N ALA A 83 -6.02 -11.35 12.46
CA ALA A 83 -4.67 -11.77 12.82
C ALA A 83 -4.01 -10.79 13.82
N GLN A 84 -4.25 -9.48 13.68
CA GLN A 84 -3.82 -8.45 14.64
C GLN A 84 -4.50 -8.59 16.00
N THR A 85 -5.83 -8.72 16.02
CA THR A 85 -6.65 -8.68 17.25
C THR A 85 -6.64 -9.98 18.05
N ARG A 86 -6.39 -11.12 17.42
CA ARG A 86 -6.30 -12.43 18.10
C ARG A 86 -4.87 -12.80 18.52
N GLY A 87 -3.92 -11.88 18.39
CA GLY A 87 -2.51 -12.14 18.69
C GLY A 87 -1.95 -13.31 17.89
N MET A 88 -2.43 -13.55 16.66
CA MET A 88 -1.89 -14.64 15.81
C MET A 88 -0.40 -14.45 15.52
N LEU A 89 0.10 -13.23 15.64
CA LEU A 89 1.53 -12.91 15.68
C LEU A 89 2.24 -13.66 16.82
N THR A 90 1.70 -13.68 18.04
CA THR A 90 2.23 -14.50 19.15
C THR A 90 2.09 -16.01 18.93
N TRP A 91 1.09 -16.47 18.17
CA TRP A 91 0.94 -17.90 17.84
C TRP A 91 1.98 -18.33 16.79
N GLY A 92 2.21 -17.51 15.76
CA GLY A 92 3.31 -17.71 14.81
C GLY A 92 4.68 -17.64 15.50
N GLY A 93 4.87 -16.72 16.45
CA GLY A 93 6.06 -16.66 17.30
C GLY A 93 6.26 -17.92 18.16
N ARG A 94 5.17 -18.53 18.66
CA ARG A 94 5.22 -19.81 19.40
C ARG A 94 5.61 -20.99 18.51
N LEU A 95 5.10 -21.07 17.28
CA LEU A 95 5.53 -22.08 16.30
C LEU A 95 6.99 -21.91 15.90
N VAL A 96 7.46 -20.66 15.75
CA VAL A 96 8.87 -20.36 15.44
C VAL A 96 9.78 -20.64 16.65
N ALA A 97 9.29 -20.42 17.87
CA ALA A 97 10.00 -20.80 19.09
C ALA A 97 10.11 -22.33 19.26
N GLN A 98 9.09 -23.09 18.83
CA GLN A 98 9.15 -24.56 18.74
C GLN A 98 10.19 -25.05 17.71
N LEU A 99 10.61 -24.20 16.76
CA LEU A 99 11.70 -24.46 15.81
C LEU A 99 13.08 -24.01 16.34
N GLY A 100 13.19 -23.62 17.62
CA GLY A 100 14.47 -23.34 18.30
C GLY A 100 14.94 -21.89 18.25
N VAL A 101 14.09 -20.93 17.86
CA VAL A 101 14.42 -19.49 17.88
C VAL A 101 14.06 -18.89 19.25
N GLU A 102 14.99 -18.16 19.86
CA GLU A 102 14.97 -17.71 21.28
C GLU A 102 13.66 -17.06 21.79
N HIS A 103 13.39 -17.29 23.09
CA HIS A 103 12.23 -16.85 23.88
C HIS A 103 11.93 -15.33 23.83
N GLY A 104 12.92 -14.48 23.54
CA GLY A 104 12.74 -13.01 23.49
C GLY A 104 11.83 -12.51 22.36
N HIS A 105 11.59 -13.32 21.31
CA HIS A 105 10.73 -12.94 20.19
C HIS A 105 9.24 -12.97 20.55
N ALA A 106 8.81 -13.89 21.42
CA ALA A 106 7.41 -14.01 21.82
C ALA A 106 6.95 -12.81 22.69
N GLU A 107 7.80 -12.37 23.63
CA GLU A 107 7.53 -11.18 24.45
C GLU A 107 7.52 -9.89 23.62
N ALA A 108 8.42 -9.77 22.64
CA ALA A 108 8.44 -8.63 21.73
C ALA A 108 7.15 -8.52 20.90
N LEU A 109 6.58 -9.65 20.46
CA LEU A 109 5.31 -9.69 19.73
C LEU A 109 4.11 -9.35 20.63
N GLY A 110 4.10 -9.81 21.89
CA GLY A 110 3.06 -9.41 22.86
C GLY A 110 3.06 -7.90 23.13
N ARG A 111 4.24 -7.27 23.25
CA ARG A 111 4.34 -5.80 23.40
C ARG A 111 3.78 -5.05 22.19
N ILE A 112 3.98 -5.57 20.98
CA ILE A 112 3.43 -4.99 19.74
C ILE A 112 1.89 -5.02 19.76
N ASP A 113 1.31 -6.16 20.16
CA ASP A 113 -0.14 -6.33 20.27
C ASP A 113 -0.75 -5.36 21.30
N ASP A 114 -0.11 -5.20 22.47
CA ASP A 114 -0.53 -4.25 23.50
C ASP A 114 -0.46 -2.80 23.02
N VAL A 115 0.59 -2.42 22.29
CA VAL A 115 0.75 -1.07 21.73
C VAL A 115 -0.33 -0.80 20.69
N LEU A 116 -0.63 -1.76 19.81
CA LEU A 116 -1.72 -1.65 18.82
C LEU A 116 -3.07 -1.48 19.50
N ALA A 117 -3.39 -2.35 20.47
CA ALA A 117 -4.66 -2.28 21.21
C ALA A 117 -4.82 -0.94 21.92
N ARG A 118 -3.78 -0.47 22.63
CA ARG A 118 -3.80 0.85 23.28
C ARG A 118 -3.96 1.98 22.27
N PHE A 119 -3.28 1.94 21.12
CA PHE A 119 -3.38 2.99 20.11
C PHE A 119 -4.80 3.13 19.56
N TYR A 120 -5.45 2.01 19.21
CA TYR A 120 -6.82 2.03 18.71
C TYR A 120 -7.83 2.53 19.75
N GLN A 121 -7.61 2.25 21.03
CA GLN A 121 -8.49 2.71 22.12
C GLN A 121 -8.27 4.18 22.50
N THR A 122 -7.01 4.63 22.56
CA THR A 122 -6.66 5.96 23.10
C THR A 122 -6.56 7.06 22.05
N ALA A 123 -6.35 6.70 20.77
CA ALA A 123 -6.18 7.66 19.69
C ALA A 123 -7.05 7.37 18.45
N PRO A 124 -8.36 7.07 18.60
CA PRO A 124 -9.23 6.75 17.46
C PRO A 124 -9.29 7.89 16.42
N TRP A 125 -9.20 9.14 16.87
CA TRP A 125 -9.18 10.29 15.96
C TRP A 125 -7.96 10.30 15.03
N ARG A 126 -6.80 9.80 15.48
CA ARG A 126 -5.58 9.71 14.66
C ARG A 126 -5.73 8.65 13.57
N VAL A 127 -6.45 7.57 13.87
CA VAL A 127 -6.80 6.53 12.90
C VAL A 127 -7.69 7.12 11.82
N VAL A 128 -8.75 7.83 12.21
CA VAL A 128 -9.65 8.52 11.27
C VAL A 128 -8.89 9.54 10.41
N LEU A 129 -8.02 10.34 11.01
CA LEU A 129 -7.23 11.32 10.27
C LEU A 129 -6.26 10.65 9.28
N SER A 130 -5.63 9.54 9.66
CA SER A 130 -4.77 8.75 8.76
C SER A 130 -5.58 8.22 7.56
N ILE A 131 -6.76 7.65 7.80
CA ILE A 131 -7.66 7.18 6.74
C ILE A 131 -8.07 8.35 5.83
N ALA A 132 -8.42 9.51 6.40
CA ALA A 132 -8.81 10.69 5.64
C ALA A 132 -7.67 11.20 4.74
N PHE A 133 -6.43 11.28 5.24
CA PHE A 133 -5.28 11.67 4.43
C PHE A 133 -5.03 10.70 3.28
N HIS A 134 -5.13 9.39 3.53
CA HIS A 134 -5.01 8.39 2.47
C HIS A 134 -6.14 8.51 1.44
N LEU A 135 -7.37 8.76 1.89
CA LEU A 135 -8.51 8.94 0.99
C LEU A 135 -8.33 10.19 0.10
N VAL A 136 -7.86 11.30 0.67
CA VAL A 136 -7.51 12.51 -0.10
C VAL A 136 -6.42 12.19 -1.11
N ALA A 137 -5.38 11.44 -0.73
CA ALA A 137 -4.33 11.04 -1.66
C ALA A 137 -4.87 10.18 -2.82
N TRP A 138 -5.81 9.26 -2.54
CA TRP A 138 -6.47 8.46 -3.59
C TRP A 138 -7.33 9.33 -4.53
N LEU A 139 -8.07 10.30 -3.99
CA LEU A 139 -8.85 11.25 -4.79
C LEU A 139 -7.96 12.14 -5.67
N LEU A 140 -6.79 12.55 -5.17
CA LEU A 140 -5.79 13.23 -5.99
C LEU A 140 -5.26 12.32 -7.11
N GLY A 141 -5.19 11.01 -6.89
CA GLY A 141 -4.92 10.01 -7.93
C GLY A 141 -5.95 10.04 -9.06
N SER A 142 -7.24 10.20 -8.76
CA SER A 142 -8.29 10.38 -9.77
C SER A 142 -8.10 11.67 -10.56
N LEU A 143 -7.75 12.77 -9.88
CA LEU A 143 -7.49 14.05 -10.52
C LEU A 143 -6.28 13.94 -11.46
N GLU A 144 -5.21 13.27 -11.04
CA GLU A 144 -4.06 12.99 -11.88
C GLU A 144 -4.45 12.15 -13.10
N ALA A 145 -5.24 11.08 -12.91
CA ALA A 145 -5.73 10.25 -14.01
C ALA A 145 -6.51 11.07 -15.04
N TRP A 146 -7.41 11.93 -14.56
CA TRP A 146 -8.19 12.84 -15.38
C TRP A 146 -7.31 13.81 -16.16
N LEU A 147 -6.32 14.43 -15.51
CA LEU A 147 -5.39 15.36 -16.16
C LEU A 147 -4.54 14.66 -17.23
N ILE A 148 -4.03 13.46 -16.97
CA ILE A 148 -3.28 12.68 -17.97
C ILE A 148 -4.15 12.46 -19.20
N LEU A 149 -5.38 11.97 -19.02
CA LEU A 149 -6.28 11.68 -20.15
C LEU A 149 -6.70 12.94 -20.90
N LYS A 150 -6.92 14.05 -20.18
CA LYS A 150 -7.17 15.35 -20.77
C LYS A 150 -5.99 15.81 -21.65
N PHE A 151 -4.75 15.67 -21.18
CA PHE A 151 -3.56 16.04 -21.96
C PHE A 151 -3.28 15.08 -23.13
N LEU A 152 -3.75 13.84 -23.05
CA LEU A 152 -3.76 12.91 -24.19
C LEU A 152 -4.88 13.21 -25.20
N GLY A 153 -5.66 14.27 -25.01
CA GLY A 153 -6.74 14.66 -25.92
C GLY A 153 -8.00 13.80 -25.77
N VAL A 154 -8.16 13.10 -24.64
CA VAL A 154 -9.31 12.21 -24.39
C VAL A 154 -10.27 12.88 -23.40
N PRO A 155 -11.41 13.42 -23.88
CA PRO A 155 -12.34 14.17 -23.04
C PRO A 155 -13.21 13.22 -22.22
N ILE A 156 -12.77 12.89 -21.02
CA ILE A 156 -13.56 12.11 -20.06
C ILE A 156 -13.97 12.96 -18.85
N SER A 157 -15.03 12.52 -18.17
CA SER A 157 -15.45 13.10 -16.90
C SER A 157 -14.51 12.69 -15.76
N LEU A 158 -14.49 13.47 -14.68
CA LEU A 158 -13.78 13.10 -13.45
C LEU A 158 -14.35 11.81 -12.83
N THR A 159 -15.65 11.55 -13.03
CA THR A 159 -16.32 10.29 -12.65
C THR A 159 -15.68 9.10 -13.35
N THR A 160 -15.54 9.16 -14.67
CA THR A 160 -14.89 8.10 -15.47
C THR A 160 -13.43 7.90 -15.03
N ALA A 161 -12.69 9.00 -14.80
CA ALA A 161 -11.32 8.93 -14.31
C ALA A 161 -11.22 8.27 -12.92
N THR A 162 -12.20 8.51 -12.05
CA THR A 162 -12.26 7.90 -10.72
C THR A 162 -12.56 6.40 -10.80
N VAL A 163 -13.42 5.97 -11.72
CA VAL A 163 -13.67 4.54 -11.99
C VAL A 163 -12.38 3.86 -12.47
N ILE A 164 -11.66 4.50 -13.40
CA ILE A 164 -10.36 4.01 -13.90
C ILE A 164 -9.34 3.90 -12.76
N GLU A 165 -9.23 4.95 -11.95
CA GLU A 165 -8.23 5.00 -10.87
C GLU A 165 -8.53 3.99 -9.77
N SER A 166 -9.77 3.94 -9.29
CA SER A 166 -10.20 2.99 -8.25
C SER A 166 -9.95 1.54 -8.67
N PHE A 167 -10.29 1.17 -9.90
CA PHE A 167 -9.97 -0.16 -10.41
C PHE A 167 -8.45 -0.41 -10.50
N GLY A 168 -7.66 0.57 -10.95
CA GLY A 168 -6.21 0.48 -10.97
C GLY A 168 -5.59 0.27 -9.58
N THR A 169 -6.11 0.96 -8.55
CA THR A 169 -5.66 0.77 -7.16
C THR A 169 -6.00 -0.63 -6.64
N ALA A 170 -7.18 -1.15 -6.97
CA ALA A 170 -7.63 -2.48 -6.59
C ALA A 170 -6.80 -3.58 -7.27
N ILE A 171 -6.45 -3.41 -8.56
CA ILE A 171 -5.50 -4.30 -9.24
C ILE A 171 -4.14 -4.29 -8.56
N ARG A 172 -3.63 -3.10 -8.22
CA ARG A 172 -2.34 -2.98 -7.53
C ARG A 172 -2.34 -3.73 -6.20
N PHE A 173 -3.45 -3.69 -5.48
CA PHE A 173 -3.64 -4.48 -4.25
C PHE A 173 -3.66 -5.98 -4.54
N ALA A 174 -4.48 -6.45 -5.48
CA ALA A 174 -4.57 -7.87 -5.83
C ALA A 174 -3.24 -8.44 -6.37
N THR A 175 -2.41 -7.57 -6.95
CA THR A 175 -1.13 -7.93 -7.55
C THR A 175 0.07 -7.51 -6.72
N PHE A 176 -0.09 -7.33 -5.41
CA PHE A 176 0.97 -6.83 -4.52
C PHE A 176 2.26 -7.68 -4.54
N LEU A 177 2.16 -8.96 -4.91
CA LEU A 177 3.31 -9.86 -5.06
C LEU A 177 4.05 -9.68 -6.39
N ILE A 178 3.40 -9.09 -7.40
CA ILE A 178 4.01 -8.83 -8.71
C ILE A 178 4.83 -7.54 -8.60
N PRO A 179 6.15 -7.56 -8.87
CA PRO A 179 6.97 -6.37 -8.84
C PRO A 179 6.41 -5.26 -9.73
N ALA A 180 6.16 -4.10 -9.12
CA ALA A 180 5.54 -2.94 -9.77
C ALA A 180 4.19 -3.22 -10.46
N SER A 181 3.55 -4.35 -10.16
CA SER A 181 2.33 -4.83 -10.84
C SER A 181 2.48 -4.81 -12.37
N LEU A 182 3.68 -5.14 -12.88
CA LEU A 182 3.98 -5.14 -14.31
C LEU A 182 3.10 -6.17 -15.04
N GLY A 183 2.55 -5.75 -16.17
CA GLY A 183 1.62 -6.55 -16.98
C GLY A 183 0.19 -6.52 -16.42
N ALA A 184 0.03 -6.60 -15.10
CA ALA A 184 -1.28 -6.58 -14.46
C ALA A 184 -1.98 -5.21 -14.59
N LEU A 185 -1.26 -4.11 -14.35
CA LEU A 185 -1.84 -2.77 -14.49
C LEU A 185 -2.09 -2.41 -15.95
N GLU A 186 -1.16 -2.73 -16.85
CA GLU A 186 -1.30 -2.47 -18.29
C GLU A 186 -2.49 -3.24 -18.87
N GLY A 187 -2.59 -4.54 -18.58
CA GLY A 187 -3.74 -5.36 -18.96
C GLY A 187 -5.04 -4.89 -18.31
N GLY A 188 -4.97 -4.54 -17.03
CA GLY A 188 -6.07 -3.94 -16.27
C GLY A 188 -6.64 -2.70 -16.95
N TYR A 189 -5.78 -1.72 -17.25
CA TYR A 189 -6.20 -0.50 -17.93
C TYR A 189 -6.73 -0.77 -19.34
N VAL A 190 -6.14 -1.68 -20.12
CA VAL A 190 -6.70 -2.04 -21.43
C VAL A 190 -8.13 -2.57 -21.29
N VAL A 191 -8.41 -3.45 -20.33
CA VAL A 191 -9.75 -3.98 -20.09
C VAL A 191 -10.71 -2.88 -19.60
N THR A 192 -10.28 -2.04 -18.67
CA THR A 192 -11.11 -0.93 -18.16
C THR A 192 -11.46 0.05 -19.27
N PHE A 193 -10.49 0.45 -20.08
CA PHE A 193 -10.70 1.40 -21.17
C PHE A 193 -11.62 0.80 -22.23
N ALA A 194 -11.42 -0.46 -22.62
CA ALA A 194 -12.32 -1.15 -23.53
C ALA A 194 -13.77 -1.19 -23.00
N ALA A 195 -13.96 -1.48 -21.72
CA ALA A 195 -15.29 -1.46 -21.08
C ALA A 195 -15.93 -0.07 -21.03
N LEU A 196 -15.13 1.00 -21.08
CA LEU A 196 -15.56 2.39 -21.13
C LEU A 196 -15.71 2.92 -22.57
N GLY A 197 -15.53 2.07 -23.59
CA GLY A 197 -15.56 2.49 -25.01
C GLY A 197 -14.34 3.31 -25.44
N LEU A 198 -13.25 3.27 -24.67
CA LEU A 198 -11.98 3.93 -24.98
C LEU A 198 -11.03 2.97 -25.71
N GLY A 199 -10.21 3.52 -26.61
CA GLY A 199 -9.28 2.73 -27.42
C GLY A 199 -8.10 2.17 -26.62
N SER A 200 -7.58 1.01 -27.05
CA SER A 200 -6.38 0.37 -26.49
C SER A 200 -5.14 1.26 -26.58
N THR A 201 -4.99 2.03 -27.65
CA THR A 201 -3.91 3.02 -27.81
C THR A 201 -3.92 4.04 -26.67
N THR A 202 -5.10 4.50 -26.24
CA THR A 202 -5.23 5.41 -25.11
C THR A 202 -4.84 4.73 -23.81
N ALA A 203 -5.29 3.49 -23.58
CA ALA A 203 -4.96 2.73 -22.39
C ALA A 203 -3.45 2.51 -22.24
N VAL A 204 -2.77 2.15 -23.33
CA VAL A 204 -1.31 1.97 -23.37
C VAL A 204 -0.60 3.31 -23.14
N SER A 205 -1.06 4.39 -23.79
CA SER A 205 -0.48 5.73 -23.60
C SER A 205 -0.61 6.21 -22.15
N PHE A 206 -1.79 6.04 -21.56
CA PHE A 206 -2.05 6.34 -20.15
C PHE A 206 -1.14 5.55 -19.21
N SER A 207 -1.02 4.24 -19.45
CA SER A 207 -0.15 3.35 -18.67
C SER A 207 1.32 3.81 -18.77
N LEU A 208 1.79 4.15 -19.97
CA LEU A 208 3.17 4.60 -20.20
C LEU A 208 3.47 5.91 -19.47
N VAL A 209 2.58 6.90 -19.56
CA VAL A 209 2.75 8.17 -18.82
C VAL A 209 2.86 7.91 -17.31
N ARG A 210 2.04 7.00 -16.78
CA ARG A 210 2.12 6.62 -15.36
C ARG A 210 3.45 5.96 -15.00
N ARG A 211 3.98 5.08 -15.86
CA ARG A 211 5.29 4.43 -15.64
C ARG A 211 6.43 5.44 -15.65
N VAL A 212 6.42 6.37 -16.59
CA VAL A 212 7.43 7.46 -16.62
C VAL A 212 7.36 8.27 -15.34
N ARG A 213 6.16 8.68 -14.93
CA ARG A 213 5.95 9.41 -13.67
C ARG A 213 6.43 8.62 -12.44
N GLU A 214 6.09 7.34 -12.35
CA GLU A 214 6.57 6.45 -11.26
C GLU A 214 8.11 6.39 -11.25
N ALA A 215 8.75 6.25 -12.42
CA ALA A 215 10.21 6.20 -12.54
C ALA A 215 10.87 7.51 -12.11
N VAL A 216 10.30 8.66 -12.48
CA VAL A 216 10.77 9.99 -12.05
C VAL A 216 10.76 10.09 -10.52
N TRP A 217 9.64 9.74 -9.88
CA TRP A 217 9.54 9.80 -8.41
C TRP A 217 10.50 8.84 -7.70
N VAL A 218 10.70 7.63 -8.25
CA VAL A 218 11.71 6.69 -7.73
C VAL A 218 13.11 7.29 -7.86
N GLY A 219 13.45 7.88 -9.01
CA GLY A 219 14.75 8.52 -9.23
C GLY A 219 15.00 9.68 -8.26
N LEU A 220 14.02 10.56 -8.08
CA LEU A 220 14.10 11.67 -7.12
C LEU A 220 14.26 11.16 -5.68
N GLY A 221 13.50 10.13 -5.29
CA GLY A 221 13.62 9.53 -3.96
C GLY A 221 15.02 8.94 -3.70
N LEU A 222 15.59 8.25 -4.69
CA LEU A 222 16.96 7.72 -4.62
C LEU A 222 18.01 8.84 -4.55
N LEU A 223 17.83 9.92 -5.31
CA LEU A 223 18.70 11.09 -5.25
C LEU A 223 18.70 11.73 -3.86
N VAL A 224 17.51 12.02 -3.32
CA VAL A 224 17.37 12.56 -1.96
C VAL A 224 18.00 11.63 -0.94
N PHE A 225 17.78 10.32 -1.07
CA PHE A 225 18.37 9.33 -0.19
C PHE A 225 19.91 9.30 -0.26
N ALA A 226 20.49 9.39 -1.46
CA ALA A 226 21.93 9.45 -1.64
C ALA A 226 22.55 10.70 -1.00
N LEU A 227 21.89 11.85 -1.14
CA LEU A 227 22.34 13.12 -0.58
C LEU A 227 22.17 13.20 0.95
N ALA A 228 21.13 12.55 1.49
CA ALA A 228 20.81 12.59 2.92
C ALA A 228 21.53 11.51 3.76
N ARG A 229 22.25 10.56 3.14
CA ARG A 229 23.01 9.52 3.86
C ARG A 229 24.08 10.18 4.73
N PRO A 230 24.01 10.07 6.08
CA PRO A 230 25.12 10.47 6.92
C PRO A 230 26.35 9.66 6.55
N ALA A 231 27.53 10.30 6.45
CA ALA A 231 28.79 9.58 6.34
C ALA A 231 28.83 8.51 7.44
N ALA A 232 29.01 7.24 7.05
CA ALA A 232 29.09 6.15 7.99
C ALA A 232 30.17 6.50 9.01
N ARG A 233 29.79 6.76 10.27
CA ARG A 233 30.78 6.84 11.35
C ARG A 233 31.44 5.46 11.39
N PRO A 234 32.78 5.36 11.22
CA PRO A 234 33.48 4.12 11.49
C PRO A 234 33.07 3.67 12.89
N LEU A 235 32.69 2.40 13.04
CA LEU A 235 32.48 1.80 14.35
C LEU A 235 33.78 2.03 15.11
N ALA A 236 33.79 2.98 16.05
CA ALA A 236 34.90 3.13 16.96
C ALA A 236 35.00 1.80 17.71
N ASP A 237 36.20 1.21 17.68
CA ASP A 237 36.55 0.00 18.43
C ASP A 237 36.20 0.22 19.91
N SER A 238 35.00 -0.18 20.32
CA SER A 238 34.63 -0.18 21.72
C SER A 238 35.53 -1.17 22.46
N PRO A 239 36.27 -0.75 23.49
CA PRO A 239 37.23 -1.59 24.20
C PRO A 239 36.59 -2.75 25.00
N SER A 240 35.26 -2.92 24.95
CA SER A 240 34.52 -4.01 25.59
C SER A 240 34.67 -5.36 24.88
N ALA A 241 35.22 -5.42 23.66
CA ALA A 241 35.48 -6.68 22.94
C ALA A 241 36.74 -7.43 23.40
N ARG A 242 37.46 -6.94 24.41
CA ARG A 242 38.69 -7.56 24.95
C ARG A 242 38.50 -8.40 26.22
N ARG A 243 37.26 -8.75 26.57
CA ARG A 243 36.96 -9.72 27.63
C ARG A 243 35.97 -10.77 27.15
N ILE A 244 36.47 -11.65 26.28
CA ILE A 244 36.04 -13.06 26.21
C ILE A 244 37.31 -13.86 26.47
#